data_AF-A0A451BF49-F1
#
_entry.id   AF-A0A451BF49-F1
#
_cell.length_a   1.000
_cell.length_b   1.000
_cell.length_c   1.000
_cell.angle_alpha   90.00
_cell.angle_beta   90.00
_cell.angle_gamma   90.00
#
_symmetry.space_group_name_H-M   'P 1'
#
loop_
_entity.id
_entity.type
_entity.pdbx_description
1 polymer ?
#
loop_
_entity_poly.entity_id
_entity_poly.type
_entity_poly.pdbx_seq_one_letter_code
_entity_poly.pdbx_strand_id
1 'polypeptide(L)' 'VLNRQLQRKFGEGFTDVHRQRVQEADTDILLDWSEQVLYAQSIDEVFYSSKFPRSGH' A
#
# COMPACT_ATOMS: atom_id res chain seq x y z
N VAL A 1 0.98 11.59 0.37
CA VAL A 1 2.41 11.16 0.42
C VAL A 1 2.59 9.73 -0.07
N LEU A 2 1.75 8.76 0.34
CA LEU A 2 1.81 7.36 -0.06
C LEU A 2 1.93 7.14 -1.58
N ASN A 3 1.10 7.79 -2.41
CA ASN A 3 1.20 7.74 -3.87
C ASN A 3 2.62 7.98 -4.41
N ARG A 4 3.35 8.95 -3.83
CA ARG A 4 4.73 9.26 -4.22
C ARG A 4 5.70 8.17 -3.78
N GLN A 5 5.48 7.55 -2.62
CA GLN A 5 6.31 6.45 -2.12
C GLN A 5 6.13 5.21 -3.01
N LEU A 6 4.89 4.85 -3.31
CA LEU A 6 4.55 3.74 -4.21
C LEU A 6 5.15 3.95 -5.60
N GLN A 7 4.99 5.15 -6.18
CA GLN A 7 5.57 5.48 -7.48
C GLN A 7 7.10 5.38 -7.49
N ARG A 8 7.76 5.80 -6.41
CA ARG A 8 9.23 5.75 -6.31
C ARG A 8 9.77 4.34 -6.13
N LYS A 9 9.08 3.50 -5.35
CA LYS A 9 9.53 2.14 -5.02
C LYS A 9 9.18 1.14 -6.12
N PHE A 10 7.99 1.25 -6.70
CA PHE A 10 7.45 0.24 -7.63
C PHE A 10 7.37 0.72 -9.08
N GLY A 11 7.59 2.02 -9.36
CA GLY A 11 7.68 2.54 -10.72
C GLY A 11 6.44 2.23 -11.55
N GLU A 12 6.64 1.55 -12.67
CA GLU A 12 5.58 1.12 -13.59
C GLU A 12 4.62 0.09 -12.98
N GLY A 13 5.05 -0.64 -11.94
CA GLY A 13 4.18 -1.52 -11.16
C GLY A 13 3.07 -0.78 -10.41
N PHE A 14 3.24 0.53 -10.17
CA PHE A 14 2.20 1.37 -9.59
C PHE A 14 1.22 1.89 -10.65
N THR A 15 0.30 1.01 -11.03
CA THR A 15 -0.71 1.28 -12.07
C THR A 15 -1.87 2.14 -11.57
N ASP A 16 -2.75 2.57 -12.49
CA ASP A 16 -3.92 3.40 -12.15
C ASP A 16 -4.94 2.68 -11.28
N VAL A 17 -5.03 1.35 -11.36
CA VAL A 17 -5.87 0.53 -10.45
C VAL A 17 -5.39 0.69 -9.01
N HIS A 18 -4.08 0.71 -8.79
CA HIS A 18 -3.51 0.92 -7.45
C HIS A 18 -3.71 2.35 -6.97
N ARG A 19 -3.61 3.35 -7.86
CA ARG A 19 -3.93 4.75 -7.54
C ARG A 19 -5.37 4.90 -7.08
N GLN A 20 -6.31 4.26 -7.77
CA GLN A 20 -7.72 4.30 -7.40
C GLN A 20 -7.94 3.68 -6.01
N ARG A 21 -7.32 2.53 -5.71
CA ARG A 21 -7.37 1.93 -4.37
C ARG A 21 -6.87 2.87 -3.27
N VAL A 22 -5.82 3.63 -3.52
CA VAL A 22 -5.30 4.63 -2.57
C VAL A 22 -6.26 5.82 -2.39
N GLN A 23 -7.05 6.16 -3.40
CA GLN A 23 -8.05 7.24 -3.28
C GLN A 23 -9.31 6.80 -2.53
N GLU A 24 -9.70 5.54 -2.65
CA GLU A 24 -10.90 4.97 -2.04
C GLU A 24 -10.67 4.42 -0.62
N ALA A 25 -9.41 4.22 -0.23
CA ALA A 25 -9.08 3.64 1.08
C ALA A 25 -9.29 4.62 2.24
N ASP A 26 -9.82 4.10 3.33
CA ASP A 26 -9.92 4.80 4.61
C ASP A 26 -8.54 5.06 5.23
N THR A 27 -8.50 6.02 6.16
CA THR A 27 -7.26 6.48 6.81
C THR A 27 -6.47 5.36 7.46
N ASP A 28 -7.13 4.39 8.12
CA ASP A 28 -6.44 3.27 8.78
C ASP A 28 -5.71 2.38 7.76
N ILE A 29 -6.36 2.09 6.63
CA ILE A 29 -5.76 1.31 5.54
C ILE A 29 -4.59 2.07 4.91
N LEU A 30 -4.70 3.38 4.76
CA LEU A 30 -3.64 4.23 4.24
C LEU A 30 -2.42 4.26 5.17
N LEU A 31 -2.62 4.25 6.48
CA LEU A 31 -1.54 4.14 7.47
C LEU A 31 -0.85 2.79 7.37
N ASP A 32 -1.61 1.69 7.34
CA ASP A 32 -1.09 0.33 7.17
C ASP A 32 -0.22 0.21 5.91
N TRP A 33 -0.71 0.72 4.77
CA TRP A 33 0.06 0.70 3.52
C TRP A 33 1.29 1.60 3.57
N SER A 34 1.26 2.69 4.34
CA SER A 34 2.40 3.59 4.55
C SER A 34 3.50 2.94 5.38
N GLU A 35 3.17 2.00 6.26
CA GLU A 35 4.17 1.19 6.97
C GLU A 35 4.67 0.03 6.09
N GLN A 36 3.77 -0.65 5.40
CA GLN A 36 4.11 -1.80 4.55
C GLN A 36 5.02 -1.42 3.38
N VAL A 37 4.80 -0.26 2.75
CA VAL A 37 5.61 0.19 1.63
C VAL A 37 7.10 0.33 2.00
N LEU A 38 7.46 0.42 3.27
CA LEU A 38 8.86 0.48 3.70
C LEU A 38 9.57 -0.86 3.48
N TYR A 39 8.90 -1.99 3.72
CA TYR A 39 9.51 -3.33 3.76
C TYR A 39 9.08 -4.25 2.60
N ALA A 40 7.90 -4.01 2.02
CA ALA A 40 7.33 -4.83 0.95
C ALA A 40 8.26 -4.95 -0.26
N GLN A 41 8.38 -6.15 -0.80
CA GLN A 41 9.18 -6.45 -2.00
C GLN A 41 8.39 -6.24 -3.29
N SER A 42 7.06 -6.23 -3.19
CA SER A 42 6.15 -6.03 -4.31
C SER A 42 5.00 -5.10 -3.94
N ILE A 43 4.35 -4.54 -4.96
CA ILE A 43 3.18 -3.71 -4.75
C ILE A 43 2.01 -4.54 -4.20
N ASP A 44 1.85 -5.78 -4.66
CA ASP A 44 0.82 -6.69 -4.18
C ASP A 44 0.93 -6.94 -2.67
N GLU A 45 2.14 -7.08 -2.12
CA GLU A 45 2.35 -7.22 -0.67
C GLU A 45 1.82 -6.02 0.13
N VAL A 46 1.97 -4.81 -0.40
CA VAL A 46 1.42 -3.60 0.25
C VAL A 46 -0.09 -3.69 0.34
N PHE A 47 -0.75 -4.00 -0.77
CA PHE A 47 -2.21 -4.06 -0.86
C PHE A 47 -2.82 -5.36 -0.29
N TYR A 48 -2.01 -6.38 -0.01
CA TYR A 48 -2.46 -7.63 0.62
C TYR A 48 -2.67 -7.48 2.14
N SER A 49 -1.84 -6.65 2.80
CA SER A 49 -1.86 -6.45 4.25
C SER A 49 -3.22 -5.97 4.79
N SER A 50 -3.98 -5.21 4.02
CA SER A 50 -5.27 -4.64 4.45
C SER A 50 -6.41 -5.66 4.55
N LYS A 51 -6.19 -6.93 4.20
CA LYS A 51 -7.18 -8.01 4.37
C LYS A 51 -6.99 -8.88 5.61
N PHE A 52 -5.88 -8.70 6.33
CA PHE A 52 -5.63 -9.46 7.56
C PHE A 52 -5.39 -8.48 8.69
N PRO A 53 -6.33 -8.31 9.65
CA PRO A 53 -5.99 -7.64 10.89
C PRO A 53 -4.81 -8.41 11.46
N ARG A 54 -3.69 -7.70 11.71
CA ARG A 54 -2.52 -8.28 12.37
C ARG A 54 -2.98 -8.92 13.67
N SER A 55 -3.25 -10.22 13.64
CA SER A 55 -3.49 -11.00 14.82
C SER A 55 -2.14 -11.18 15.49
N GLY A 56 -1.91 -10.37 16.53
CA GLY A 56 -0.99 -10.63 17.61
C GLY A 56 0.47 -10.23 17.37
N HIS A 57 0.95 -9.31 18.19
CA HIS A 57 1.99 -9.67 19.16
C HIS A 57 1.85 -8.84 20.44
#